data_AF-A0A842XUX8-F1
#
_entry.id   AF-A0A842XUX8-F1
#
_cell.length_a   1.000
_cell.length_b   1.000
_cell.length_c   1.000
_cell.angle_alpha   90.00
_cell.angle_beta   90.00
_cell.angle_gamma   90.00
#
_symmetry.space_group_name_H-M   'P 1'
#
loop_
_entity.id
_entity.type
_entity.pdbx_description
1 polymer ?
#
loop_
_entity_poly.entity_id
_entity_poly.type
_entity_poly.pdbx_seq_one_letter_code
_entity_poly.pdbx_strand_id
1 'polypeptide(L)'
;TLGGFKKEQTTKKPQIYCAATDPETLKTPLNLGAKIMVGQIFGLAGITIGLAKLRNLKAFSLLVETTGTYPDAEAARQAVTALTKFLNLKTDLTKLNIATEKTKKMLKSFGLIRQEQEKKKEESPFRWFV
;
A
#
# COMPACT_ATOMS: atom_id res chain seq x y z
N THR A 1 -6.73 -10.12 -5.99
CA THR A 1 -5.63 -9.41 -6.70
C THR A 1 -4.86 -8.54 -5.73
N LEU A 2 -3.63 -8.15 -6.07
CA LEU A 2 -2.81 -7.18 -5.33
C LEU A 2 -2.49 -6.01 -6.27
N GLY A 3 -2.59 -4.79 -5.77
CA GLY A 3 -2.32 -3.58 -6.55
C GLY A 3 -1.97 -2.37 -5.69
N GLY A 4 -1.60 -1.28 -6.34
CA GLY A 4 -1.36 0.01 -5.71
C GLY A 4 -2.60 0.91 -5.76
N PHE A 5 -2.79 1.74 -4.74
CA PHE A 5 -3.81 2.79 -4.69
C PHE A 5 -3.12 4.14 -4.59
N LYS A 6 -3.05 4.86 -5.72
CA LYS A 6 -2.39 6.16 -5.77
C LYS A 6 -3.11 7.18 -4.89
N LYS A 7 -2.36 7.82 -3.99
CA LYS A 7 -2.77 8.98 -3.21
C LYS A 7 -1.75 10.10 -3.37
N GLU A 8 -2.21 11.34 -3.32
CA GLU A 8 -1.32 12.51 -3.42
C GLU A 8 -0.35 12.58 -2.23
N GLN A 9 -0.84 12.20 -1.04
CA GLN A 9 -0.04 12.09 0.17
C GLN A 9 -0.24 10.70 0.76
N THR A 10 0.87 10.05 1.12
CA THR A 10 0.86 8.74 1.78
C THR A 10 1.06 8.91 3.27
N THR A 11 0.42 8.05 4.05
CA THR A 11 0.69 7.97 5.48
C THR A 11 2.03 7.26 5.75
N LYS A 12 2.64 7.46 6.93
CA LYS A 12 3.91 6.80 7.31
C LYS A 12 3.84 5.28 7.21
N LYS A 13 2.65 4.72 7.39
CA LYS A 13 2.36 3.29 7.23
C LYS A 13 1.26 3.16 6.18
N PRO A 14 1.58 2.74 4.95
CA PRO A 14 0.62 2.65 3.86
C PRO A 14 -0.67 1.95 4.27
N GLN A 15 -1.81 2.59 4.02
CA GLN A 15 -3.10 1.97 4.29
C GLN A 15 -3.45 0.95 3.20
N ILE A 16 -4.23 -0.05 3.58
CA ILE A 16 -4.75 -1.05 2.63
C ILE A 16 -6.21 -0.76 2.39
N TYR A 17 -6.59 -0.72 1.12
CA TYR A 17 -7.96 -0.62 0.67
C TYR A 17 -8.38 -1.91 -0.03
N CYS A 18 -9.68 -2.19 -0.09
CA CYS A 18 -10.19 -3.39 -0.69
C CYS A 18 -11.49 -3.18 -1.48
N ALA A 19 -11.72 -4.09 -2.41
CA ALA A 19 -13.00 -4.33 -3.07
C ALA A 19 -13.21 -5.84 -3.17
N ALA A 20 -14.46 -6.29 -3.15
CA ALA A 20 -14.80 -7.71 -3.21
C ALA A 20 -16.02 -7.95 -4.10
N THR A 21 -16.19 -9.19 -4.53
CA THR A 21 -17.32 -9.62 -5.38
C THR A 21 -18.66 -9.62 -4.66
N ASP A 22 -18.66 -9.72 -3.33
CA ASP A 22 -19.86 -9.83 -2.52
C ASP A 22 -19.59 -9.45 -1.05
N PRO A 23 -20.65 -9.16 -0.25
CA PRO A 23 -20.50 -8.74 1.14
C PRO A 23 -19.87 -9.77 2.07
N GLU A 24 -20.01 -11.08 1.80
CA GLU A 24 -19.37 -12.09 2.65
C GLU A 24 -17.87 -12.12 2.42
N THR A 25 -17.44 -12.15 1.15
CA THR A 25 -16.04 -12.13 0.76
C THR A 25 -15.34 -10.86 1.24
N LEU A 26 -16.06 -9.74 1.36
CA LEU A 26 -15.52 -8.48 1.88
C LEU A 26 -15.07 -8.56 3.34
N LYS A 27 -15.66 -9.46 4.15
CA LYS A 27 -15.28 -9.61 5.57
C LYS A 27 -13.82 -10.02 5.73
N THR A 28 -13.29 -10.82 4.81
CA THR A 28 -11.92 -11.31 4.83
C THR A 28 -10.88 -10.17 4.82
N PRO A 29 -10.83 -9.27 3.81
CA PRO A 29 -9.90 -8.16 3.81
C PRO A 29 -10.18 -7.15 4.94
N LEU A 30 -11.43 -6.97 5.38
CA LEU A 30 -11.74 -6.12 6.53
C LEU A 30 -11.11 -6.64 7.84
N ASN A 31 -11.14 -7.96 8.07
CA ASN A 31 -10.49 -8.58 9.23
C ASN A 31 -8.95 -8.48 9.18
N LEU A 32 -8.37 -8.21 8.01
CA LEU A 32 -6.94 -7.91 7.86
C LEU A 32 -6.62 -6.43 8.16
N GLY A 33 -7.63 -5.60 8.42
CA GLY A 33 -7.50 -4.17 8.65
C GLY A 33 -7.56 -3.31 7.38
N ALA A 34 -8.02 -3.88 6.25
CA ALA A 34 -8.25 -3.09 5.05
C ALA A 34 -9.51 -2.22 5.19
N LYS A 35 -9.54 -1.09 4.46
CA LYS A 35 -10.70 -0.21 4.33
C LYS A 35 -11.41 -0.46 3.02
N ILE A 36 -12.71 -0.22 2.95
CA ILE A 36 -13.43 -0.28 1.67
C ILE A 36 -12.92 0.84 0.77
N MET A 37 -12.56 0.53 -0.47
CA MET A 37 -12.16 1.55 -1.44
C MET A 37 -13.39 2.30 -1.96
N VAL A 38 -13.19 3.54 -2.36
CA VAL A 38 -14.17 4.32 -3.13
C VAL A 38 -13.54 4.64 -4.48
N GLY A 39 -14.25 4.34 -5.58
CA GLY A 39 -13.80 4.60 -6.94
C GLY A 39 -13.79 3.36 -7.84
N GLN A 40 -12.88 3.33 -8.81
CA GLN A 40 -12.77 2.27 -9.82
C GLN A 40 -11.38 1.62 -9.77
N ILE A 41 -11.33 0.29 -9.96
CA ILE A 41 -10.08 -0.46 -10.15
C ILE A 41 -9.89 -0.63 -11.64
N PHE A 42 -8.78 -0.13 -12.19
CA PHE A 42 -8.46 -0.24 -13.61
C PHE A 42 -7.52 -1.43 -13.90
N GLY A 43 -7.37 -1.74 -15.19
CA GLY A 43 -6.44 -2.76 -15.68
C GLY A 43 -6.80 -4.18 -15.28
N LEU A 44 -5.80 -5.06 -15.23
CA LEU A 44 -5.98 -6.48 -14.94
C LEU A 44 -6.64 -6.71 -13.57
N ALA A 45 -6.35 -5.87 -12.56
CA ALA A 45 -6.96 -6.00 -11.24
C ALA A 45 -8.48 -5.81 -11.30
N GLY A 46 -8.95 -4.77 -12.01
CA GLY A 46 -10.39 -4.50 -12.17
C GLY A 46 -11.09 -5.57 -13.00
N ILE A 47 -10.50 -5.92 -14.15
CA ILE A 47 -11.05 -6.94 -15.06
C ILE A 47 -11.17 -8.29 -14.35
N THR A 48 -10.15 -8.70 -13.59
CA THR A 48 -10.16 -10.00 -12.88
C THR A 48 -11.26 -10.06 -11.83
N ILE A 49 -11.44 -9.00 -11.03
CA ILE A 49 -12.50 -8.95 -10.00
C ILE A 49 -13.89 -8.88 -10.65
N GLY A 50 -14.05 -8.09 -11.72
CA GLY A 50 -15.31 -8.01 -12.47
C GLY A 50 -15.70 -9.35 -13.10
N LEU A 51 -14.75 -10.03 -13.76
CA LEU A 51 -14.96 -11.37 -14.31
C LEU A 51 -15.25 -12.40 -13.23
N ALA A 52 -14.55 -12.35 -12.09
CA ALA A 52 -14.83 -13.23 -10.97
C ALA A 52 -16.29 -13.09 -10.51
N LYS A 53 -16.82 -11.86 -10.42
CA LYS A 53 -18.23 -11.63 -10.11
C LYS A 53 -19.17 -12.24 -11.15
N LEU A 54 -18.92 -12.01 -12.44
CA LEU A 54 -19.74 -12.56 -13.54
C LEU A 54 -19.72 -14.10 -13.58
N ARG A 55 -18.66 -14.72 -13.06
CA ARG A 55 -18.49 -16.17 -12.98
C ARG A 55 -18.91 -16.76 -11.63
N ASN A 56 -19.55 -15.97 -10.75
CA ASN A 56 -19.93 -16.38 -9.39
C ASN A 56 -18.74 -16.89 -8.54
N LEU A 57 -17.55 -16.35 -8.78
CA LEU A 57 -16.35 -16.66 -8.00
C LEU A 57 -16.19 -15.64 -6.87
N LYS A 58 -15.87 -16.13 -5.67
CA LYS A 58 -15.52 -15.29 -4.51
C LYS A 58 -14.13 -14.71 -4.72
N ALA A 59 -14.00 -13.39 -4.86
CA ALA A 59 -12.72 -12.72 -5.03
C ALA A 59 -12.69 -11.36 -4.34
N PHE A 60 -11.49 -10.94 -3.93
CA PHE A 60 -11.22 -9.59 -3.46
C PHE A 60 -9.88 -9.06 -3.96
N SER A 61 -9.76 -7.74 -3.99
CA SER A 61 -8.52 -7.01 -4.27
C SER A 61 -8.00 -6.37 -2.99
N LEU A 62 -6.69 -6.43 -2.76
CA LEU A 62 -5.97 -5.61 -1.80
C LEU A 62 -5.22 -4.53 -2.57
N LEU A 63 -5.47 -3.28 -2.24
CA LEU A 63 -4.91 -2.11 -2.90
C LEU A 63 -4.14 -1.29 -1.86
N VAL A 64 -2.82 -1.24 -1.97
CA VAL A 64 -1.98 -0.58 -0.97
C VAL A 64 -1.69 0.85 -1.39
N GLU A 65 -1.92 1.78 -0.47
CA GLU A 65 -1.63 3.20 -0.63
C GLU A 65 -0.19 3.43 -1.11
N THR A 66 -0.01 4.28 -2.11
CA THR A 66 1.31 4.66 -2.63
C THR A 66 1.26 6.03 -3.31
N THR A 67 2.38 6.75 -3.42
CA THR A 67 2.46 7.97 -4.22
C THR A 67 2.34 7.68 -5.72
N GLY A 68 2.68 6.45 -6.13
CA GLY A 68 2.70 6.03 -7.54
C GLY A 68 3.70 6.78 -8.42
N THR A 69 4.66 7.50 -7.83
CA THR A 69 5.67 8.30 -8.54
C THR A 69 6.98 7.55 -8.79
N TYR A 70 7.30 6.58 -7.93
CA TYR A 70 8.49 5.72 -8.00
C TYR A 70 8.17 4.38 -7.32
N PRO A 71 9.03 3.35 -7.48
CA PRO A 71 8.86 2.08 -6.76
C PRO A 71 8.77 2.29 -5.24
N ASP A 72 7.61 1.97 -4.68
CA ASP A 72 7.29 2.19 -3.27
C ASP A 72 7.50 0.92 -2.45
N ALA A 73 8.64 0.89 -1.78
CA ALA A 73 9.09 -0.29 -1.07
C ALA A 73 8.31 -0.56 0.22
N GLU A 74 7.80 0.47 0.88
CA GLU A 74 6.97 0.32 2.08
C GLU A 74 5.56 -0.14 1.71
N ALA A 75 5.00 0.36 0.61
CA ALA A 75 3.74 -0.17 0.08
C ALA A 75 3.88 -1.66 -0.30
N ALA A 76 4.97 -2.04 -0.96
CA ALA A 76 5.24 -3.44 -1.31
C ALA A 76 5.36 -4.34 -0.07
N ARG A 77 6.10 -3.89 0.96
CA ARG A 77 6.22 -4.58 2.26
C ARG A 77 4.83 -4.81 2.87
N GLN A 78 4.03 -3.76 2.97
CA GLN A 78 2.69 -3.81 3.54
C GLN A 78 1.76 -4.76 2.75
N ALA A 79 1.87 -4.77 1.42
CA ALA A 79 1.14 -5.68 0.54
C ALA A 79 1.48 -7.15 0.83
N VAL A 80 2.78 -7.48 0.91
CA VAL A 80 3.26 -8.83 1.20
C VAL A 80 2.84 -9.26 2.60
N THR A 81 2.99 -8.40 3.61
CA THR A 81 2.55 -8.71 4.99
C THR A 81 1.07 -9.04 5.08
N ALA A 82 0.21 -8.30 4.38
CA ALA A 82 -1.22 -8.59 4.36
C ALA A 82 -1.54 -9.90 3.63
N LEU A 83 -0.86 -10.17 2.52
CA LEU A 83 -1.02 -11.41 1.75
C LEU A 83 -0.58 -12.64 2.55
N THR A 84 0.58 -12.58 3.21
CA THR A 84 1.09 -13.71 4.00
C THR A 84 0.23 -13.99 5.21
N LYS A 85 -0.31 -12.94 5.86
CA LYS A 85 -1.31 -13.07 6.93
C LYS A 85 -2.59 -13.74 6.41
N PHE A 86 -3.08 -13.34 5.24
CA PHE A 86 -4.27 -13.94 4.62
C PHE A 86 -4.07 -15.43 4.29
N LEU A 87 -2.92 -15.77 3.69
CA LEU A 87 -2.60 -17.14 3.27
C LEU A 87 -2.03 -18.01 4.40
N ASN A 88 -1.86 -17.46 5.61
CA ASN A 88 -1.20 -18.09 6.75
C ASN A 88 0.20 -18.66 6.41
N LEU A 89 0.97 -17.91 5.62
CA LEU A 89 2.31 -18.30 5.19
C LEU A 89 3.38 -17.71 6.13
N LYS A 90 4.34 -18.55 6.52
CA LYS A 90 5.59 -18.09 7.13
C LYS A 90 6.55 -17.67 6.01
N THR A 91 6.81 -16.37 5.90
CA THR A 91 7.66 -15.83 4.83
C THR A 91 8.79 -15.01 5.43
N ASP A 92 10.02 -15.32 5.03
CA ASP A 92 11.18 -14.50 5.35
C ASP A 92 11.22 -13.24 4.47
N LEU A 93 11.10 -12.07 5.09
CA LEU A 93 11.12 -10.78 4.41
C LEU A 93 12.53 -10.17 4.31
N THR A 94 13.58 -10.88 4.73
CA THR A 94 14.96 -10.37 4.72
C THR A 94 15.42 -9.96 3.32
N LYS A 95 15.15 -10.78 2.30
CA LYS A 95 15.50 -10.43 0.91
C LYS A 95 14.72 -9.23 0.39
N LEU A 96 13.46 -9.09 0.79
CA LEU A 96 12.64 -7.93 0.45
C LEU A 96 13.25 -6.66 1.08
N ASN A 97 13.69 -6.72 2.34
CA ASN A 97 14.36 -5.60 3.01
C ASN A 97 15.60 -5.14 2.27
N ILE A 98 16.43 -6.08 1.81
CA ILE A 98 17.65 -5.77 1.04
C ILE A 98 17.30 -5.08 -0.28
N ALA A 99 16.29 -5.59 -1.01
CA ALA A 99 15.82 -4.99 -2.25
C ALA A 99 15.25 -3.57 -2.03
N THR A 100 14.49 -3.38 -0.94
CA THR A 100 13.98 -2.09 -0.50
C THR A 100 15.11 -1.08 -0.28
N GLU A 101 16.14 -1.44 0.48
CA GLU A 101 17.26 -0.54 0.77
C GLU A 101 18.08 -0.20 -0.48
N LYS A 102 18.30 -1.18 -1.38
CA LYS A 102 18.96 -0.93 -2.67
C LYS A 102 18.15 0.04 -3.52
N THR A 103 16.83 -0.15 -3.60
CA THR A 103 15.93 0.73 -4.34
C THR A 103 15.95 2.14 -3.75
N LYS A 104 15.91 2.26 -2.41
CA LYS A 104 16.01 3.54 -1.71
C LYS A 104 17.33 4.27 -2.00
N LYS A 105 18.47 3.56 -2.01
CA LYS A 105 19.77 4.14 -2.40
C LYS A 105 19.78 4.64 -3.85
N MET A 106 19.22 3.85 -4.76
CA MET A 106 19.13 4.21 -6.19
C MET A 106 18.22 5.43 -6.41
N LEU A 107 17.05 5.48 -5.78
CA LEU A 107 16.15 6.63 -5.88
C LEU A 107 16.78 7.90 -5.28
N LYS A 108 17.58 7.76 -4.21
CA LYS A 108 18.36 8.87 -3.63
C LYS A 108 19.43 9.38 -4.59
N SER A 109 20.18 8.50 -5.24
CA SER A 109 21.22 8.94 -6.20
C SER A 109 20.64 9.70 -7.39
N PHE A 110 19.38 9.43 -7.75
CA PHE A 110 18.65 10.18 -8.77
C PHE A 110 17.93 11.44 -8.23
N GLY A 111 18.04 11.74 -6.93
CA GLY A 111 17.37 12.90 -6.32
C GLY A 111 15.83 12.79 -6.26
N LEU A 112 15.26 11.60 -6.50
CA LEU A 112 13.81 11.37 -6.55
C LEU A 112 13.19 11.32 -5.15
N ILE A 113 13.99 11.00 -4.12
CA ILE A 113 13.56 11.01 -2.73
C ILE A 113 14.60 11.73 -1.86
N ARG A 114 14.13 12.59 -0.95
CA ARG A 114 14.98 13.29 0.04
C ARG A 114 15.10 12.48 1.33
N GLN A 115 16.16 12.71 2.10
CA GLN A 115 16.20 12.25 3.49
C GLN A 115 15.03 12.89 4.23
N GLU A 116 14.19 12.09 4.90
CA GLU A 116 13.66 12.53 6.19
C GLU A 116 14.88 12.69 7.08
N GLN A 117 15.48 13.88 7.07
CA GLN A 117 16.16 14.32 8.27
C GLN A 117 15.08 14.25 9.35
N GLU A 118 15.32 13.47 10.40
CA GLU A 118 14.56 13.61 11.64
C GLU A 118 14.46 15.11 11.87
N LYS A 119 13.25 15.66 11.75
CA LYS A 119 12.97 16.97 12.30
C LYS A 119 13.25 16.79 13.80
N LYS A 120 14.49 17.04 14.22
CA LYS A 120 14.71 17.65 15.53
C LYS A 120 13.70 18.79 15.52
N LYS A 121 12.70 18.69 16.39
CA LYS A 121 11.96 19.85 16.83
C LYS A 121 13.02 20.81 17.35
N GLU A 122 13.57 21.65 16.48
CA GLU A 122 13.86 22.99 16.92
C GLU A 122 12.48 23.55 17.26
N GLU A 123 12.15 23.42 18.54
CA GLU A 123 11.26 24.36 19.19
C GLU A 123 11.83 25.73 18.81
N SER A 124 11.23 26.36 17.81
CA SER A 124 11.45 27.78 17.58
C SER A 124 10.56 28.48 18.59
N PRO A 125 11.12 29.13 19.61
CA PRO A 125 10.32 29.96 20.47
C PRO A 125 10.16 31.32 19.77
N PHE A 126 8.96 31.90 19.87
CA PHE A 126 8.63 33.29 19.53
C PHE A 126 8.51 33.59 18.00
N ARG A 127 7.68 34.50 17.46
CA ARG A 127 6.51 35.38 17.79
C ARG A 127 6.35 36.22 16.47
N TRP A 128 5.22 36.73 15.97
CA TRP A 128 4.04 37.42 16.51
C TRP A 128 2.89 37.36 15.47
N PHE A 129 1.66 37.52 15.96
CA PHE A 129 0.53 37.96 15.14
C PHE A 129 0.64 39.46 14.88
N VAL A 130 0.51 39.87 13.62
CA VAL A 130 -0.13 41.13 13.20
C VAL A 130 -1.04 40.79 12.04
#